data_AF-A0A378SWQ1-F1
#
_entry.id   AF-A0A378SWQ1-F1
#
_cell.length_a   1.000
_cell.length_b   1.000
_cell.length_c   1.000
_cell.angle_alpha   90.00
_cell.angle_beta   90.00
_cell.angle_gamma   90.00
#
_symmetry.space_group_name_H-M   'P 1'
#
loop_
_entity.id
_entity.type
_entity.pdbx_description
1 polymer ?
#
loop_
_entity_poly.entity_id
_entity_poly.type
_entity_poly.pdbx_seq_one_letter_code
_entity_poly.pdbx_strand_id
1 'polypeptide(L)'
;MKPKLPPRLADHPTVRAVRARSEAPAPDLIDADWLRRVCLDAGADDVAFATVDDPALASEREHVEAALPGVRSYISLVVKMNRDNVRSSTRSVANQEFHRSGEIINEAAHRITRALEDAGHRAVNPSATFPMEMDRYPGRIWVVAHKPVAVAAGLGVMGIHRNVIHPKFGNFILLATILVGTPISSYGEPLDYSPCLECKLCVAACPVGAIGKDGEFDFVACSVHNYREFMGGFTDWAQTIADSADADDFRSRVSDSENASMWQSLSFKANYKAAYCLAVCPAGEDVIEPYLDDRKAFMDRVLKPLQDKRETLYVLPNSPARAHAEKRYPHKTVKVVDSGIRGR
;
A
#
# COMPACT_ATOMS: atom_id res chain seq x y z
N MET A 1 17.63 41.43 -7.00
CA MET A 1 16.90 42.31 -7.96
C MET A 1 16.05 41.39 -8.84
N LYS A 2 14.71 41.48 -8.76
CA LYS A 2 13.84 40.57 -9.54
C LYS A 2 14.11 40.75 -11.04
N PRO A 3 14.20 39.68 -11.84
CA PRO A 3 14.49 39.80 -13.27
C PRO A 3 13.42 40.65 -13.97
N LYS A 4 13.87 41.47 -14.93
CA LYS A 4 12.98 42.37 -15.69
C LYS A 4 12.13 41.51 -16.63
N LEU A 5 10.83 41.42 -16.35
CA LEU A 5 9.89 40.69 -17.20
C LEU A 5 9.74 41.37 -18.57
N PRO A 6 9.54 40.60 -19.66
CA PRO A 6 9.12 41.15 -20.94
C PRO A 6 7.88 42.06 -20.79
N PRO A 7 7.77 43.17 -21.54
CA PRO A 7 6.67 44.13 -21.39
C PRO A 7 5.28 43.48 -21.45
N ARG A 8 5.07 42.56 -22.41
CA ARG A 8 3.82 41.81 -22.56
C ARG A 8 3.41 41.03 -21.29
N LEU A 9 4.38 40.51 -20.54
CA LEU A 9 4.11 39.82 -19.27
C LEU A 9 3.92 40.81 -18.12
N ALA A 10 4.71 41.89 -18.10
CA ALA A 10 4.61 42.92 -17.06
C ALA A 10 3.24 43.62 -17.05
N ASP A 11 2.63 43.81 -18.22
CA ASP A 11 1.35 44.49 -18.38
C ASP A 11 0.12 43.59 -18.13
N HIS A 12 0.32 42.27 -18.03
CA HIS A 12 -0.77 41.33 -17.82
C HIS A 12 -1.50 41.59 -16.48
N PRO A 13 -2.85 41.67 -16.44
CA PRO A 13 -3.59 42.02 -15.23
C PRO A 13 -3.25 41.16 -14.01
N THR A 14 -3.10 39.84 -14.19
CA THR A 14 -2.70 38.92 -13.11
C THR A 14 -1.29 39.21 -12.59
N VAL A 15 -0.33 39.54 -13.47
CA VAL A 15 1.06 39.83 -13.05
C VAL A 15 1.10 41.13 -12.25
N ARG A 16 0.33 42.14 -12.68
CA ARG A 16 0.19 43.40 -11.94
C ARG A 16 -0.47 43.19 -10.58
N ALA A 17 -1.54 42.39 -10.52
CA ALA A 17 -2.22 42.06 -9.27
C ALA A 17 -1.29 41.33 -8.27
N VAL A 18 -0.48 40.39 -8.75
CA VAL A 18 0.51 39.68 -7.91
C VAL A 18 1.61 40.63 -7.44
N ARG A 19 2.18 41.46 -8.33
CA ARG A 19 3.22 42.43 -7.96
C ARG A 19 2.75 43.52 -6.99
N ALA A 20 1.45 43.81 -6.98
CA ALA A 20 0.85 44.77 -6.06
C ALA A 20 0.62 44.17 -4.66
N ARG A 21 0.60 42.84 -4.52
CA ARG A 21 0.55 42.18 -3.21
C ARG A 21 1.96 42.23 -2.59
N SER A 22 2.06 42.61 -1.32
CA SER A 22 3.32 42.48 -0.58
C SER A 22 3.58 40.98 -0.41
N GLU A 23 4.72 40.49 -0.91
CA GLU A 23 5.14 39.10 -0.72
C GLU A 23 5.59 38.94 0.72
N ALA A 24 4.82 38.20 1.53
CA ALA A 24 5.43 37.51 2.65
C ALA A 24 6.44 36.51 2.06
N PRO A 25 7.68 36.44 2.57
CA PRO A 25 8.61 35.39 2.16
C PRO A 25 7.96 34.02 2.37
N ALA A 26 8.21 33.09 1.44
CA ALA A 26 7.79 31.71 1.62
C ALA A 26 8.41 31.18 2.92
N PRO A 27 7.66 30.44 3.76
CA PRO A 27 8.22 30.02 5.04
C PRO A 27 9.31 28.96 4.79
N ASP A 28 10.51 29.21 5.32
CA ASP A 28 11.68 28.34 5.12
C ASP A 28 11.64 27.06 5.97
N LEU A 29 10.70 26.97 6.92
CA LEU A 29 10.54 25.87 7.85
C LEU A 29 9.05 25.69 8.18
N ILE A 30 8.59 24.43 8.18
CA ILE A 30 7.24 24.07 8.62
C ILE A 30 7.28 23.71 10.11
N ASP A 31 6.39 24.31 10.90
CA ASP A 31 6.19 23.89 12.29
C ASP A 31 5.53 22.50 12.37
N ALA A 32 6.21 21.55 13.01
CA ALA A 32 5.79 20.16 13.11
C ALA A 32 4.45 19.98 13.84
N ASP A 33 4.19 20.77 14.89
CA ASP A 33 2.95 20.65 15.69
C ASP A 33 1.74 21.22 14.95
N TRP A 34 1.91 22.31 14.23
CA TRP A 34 0.93 22.80 13.26
C TRP A 34 0.67 21.74 12.18
N LEU A 35 1.71 21.20 11.56
CA LEU A 35 1.56 20.24 10.48
C LEU A 35 0.87 18.94 10.95
N ARG A 36 1.21 18.47 12.15
CA ARG A 36 0.55 17.31 12.77
C ARG A 36 -0.95 17.55 12.93
N ARG A 37 -1.35 18.72 13.45
CA ARG A 37 -2.78 19.10 13.55
C ARG A 37 -3.46 19.13 12.19
N VAL A 38 -2.84 19.75 11.18
CA VAL A 38 -3.36 19.75 9.80
C VAL A 38 -3.61 18.33 9.29
N CYS A 39 -2.68 17.40 9.54
CA CYS A 39 -2.82 16.02 9.07
C CYS A 39 -3.94 15.26 9.80
N LEU A 40 -4.05 15.41 11.12
CA LEU A 40 -5.10 14.77 11.91
C LEU A 40 -6.49 15.35 11.55
N ASP A 41 -6.60 16.67 11.43
CA ASP A 41 -7.84 17.35 11.03
C ASP A 41 -8.28 16.98 9.59
N ALA A 42 -7.32 16.65 8.72
CA ALA A 42 -7.60 16.18 7.36
C ALA A 42 -8.12 14.74 7.30
N GLY A 43 -7.98 13.95 8.38
CA GLY A 43 -8.51 12.59 8.49
C GLY A 43 -7.46 11.48 8.60
N ALA A 44 -6.18 11.79 8.84
CA ALA A 44 -5.21 10.77 9.24
C ALA A 44 -5.46 10.33 10.69
N ASP A 45 -5.27 9.05 10.99
CA ASP A 45 -5.31 8.51 12.36
C ASP A 45 -3.97 8.69 13.09
N ASP A 46 -2.86 8.73 12.34
CA ASP A 46 -1.54 9.13 12.84
C ASP A 46 -0.67 9.70 11.70
N VAL A 47 0.39 10.42 12.07
CA VAL A 47 1.33 11.05 11.15
C VAL A 47 2.71 11.18 11.78
N ALA A 48 3.73 10.97 10.95
CA ALA A 48 5.10 11.33 11.31
C ALA A 48 5.87 11.83 10.08
N PHE A 49 7.04 12.42 10.33
CA PHE A 49 7.82 13.10 9.32
C PHE A 49 9.20 12.47 9.21
N ALA A 50 9.74 12.40 8.01
CA ALA A 50 11.13 11.99 7.77
C ALA A 50 11.82 13.00 6.85
N THR A 51 13.13 13.16 7.01
CA THR A 51 13.94 13.98 6.09
C THR A 51 14.33 13.18 4.85
N VAL A 52 14.45 13.85 3.70
CA VAL A 52 15.00 13.25 2.47
C VAL A 52 16.46 12.83 2.66
N ASP A 53 17.14 13.41 3.64
CA ASP A 53 18.53 13.11 4.00
C ASP A 53 18.71 11.87 4.87
N ASP A 54 17.62 11.17 5.22
CA ASP A 54 17.69 9.91 5.95
C ASP A 54 18.39 8.83 5.08
N PRO A 55 19.52 8.24 5.54
CA PRO A 55 20.23 7.18 4.82
C PRO A 55 19.36 5.95 4.51
N ALA A 56 18.40 5.62 5.38
CA ALA A 56 17.48 4.49 5.17
C ALA A 56 16.55 4.72 3.96
N LEU A 57 16.38 5.98 3.55
CA LEU A 57 15.55 6.39 2.40
C LEU A 57 16.39 6.76 1.17
N ALA A 58 17.69 6.45 1.15
CA ALA A 58 18.58 6.80 0.03
C ALA A 58 18.07 6.25 -1.32
N SER A 59 17.48 5.05 -1.34
CA SER A 59 16.90 4.44 -2.55
C SER A 59 15.68 5.18 -3.11
N GLU A 60 15.08 6.07 -2.34
CA GLU A 60 13.90 6.84 -2.74
C GLU A 60 14.28 8.20 -3.36
N ARG A 61 15.48 8.72 -3.05
CA ARG A 61 15.92 10.08 -3.36
C ARG A 61 15.73 10.47 -4.83
N GLU A 62 16.24 9.65 -5.76
CA GLU A 62 16.15 9.94 -7.20
C GLU A 62 14.68 10.08 -7.65
N HIS A 63 13.82 9.19 -7.16
CA HIS A 63 12.42 9.15 -7.56
C HIS A 63 11.61 10.32 -7.01
N VAL A 64 11.91 10.72 -5.76
CA VAL A 64 11.17 11.81 -5.10
C VAL A 64 11.65 13.18 -5.58
N GLU A 65 12.93 13.30 -5.95
CA GLU A 65 13.48 14.50 -6.60
C GLU A 65 12.89 14.69 -8.00
N ALA A 66 12.70 13.59 -8.76
CA ALA A 66 12.02 13.65 -10.04
C ALA A 66 10.54 14.07 -9.91
N ALA A 67 9.86 13.64 -8.84
CA ALA A 67 8.47 13.99 -8.60
C ALA A 67 8.28 15.42 -8.06
N LEU A 68 9.17 15.87 -7.19
CA LEU A 68 9.19 17.23 -6.65
C LEU A 68 10.64 17.74 -6.56
N PRO A 69 11.13 18.47 -7.58
CA PRO A 69 12.50 18.99 -7.56
C PRO A 69 12.73 19.91 -6.36
N GLY A 70 13.79 19.66 -5.60
CA GLY A 70 14.09 20.32 -4.34
C GLY A 70 13.26 19.80 -3.16
N VAL A 71 12.82 18.54 -3.18
CA VAL A 71 12.14 17.91 -2.05
C VAL A 71 13.07 17.87 -0.83
N ARG A 72 12.50 18.13 0.36
CA ARG A 72 13.26 18.19 1.63
C ARG A 72 12.71 17.25 2.69
N SER A 73 11.40 16.99 2.66
CA SER A 73 10.72 16.22 3.71
C SER A 73 9.68 15.27 3.14
N TYR A 74 9.43 14.20 3.90
CA TYR A 74 8.31 13.29 3.74
C TYR A 74 7.31 13.49 4.87
N ILE A 75 6.03 13.50 4.54
CA ILE A 75 4.94 13.35 5.52
C ILE A 75 4.36 11.96 5.34
N SER A 76 4.56 11.08 6.32
CA SER A 76 4.00 9.74 6.33
C SER A 76 2.68 9.72 7.08
N LEU A 77 1.61 9.28 6.41
CA LEU A 77 0.26 9.23 6.97
C LEU A 77 -0.15 7.80 7.26
N VAL A 78 -0.97 7.63 8.31
CA VAL A 78 -1.62 6.38 8.68
C VAL A 78 -3.13 6.60 8.71
N VAL A 79 -3.88 5.68 8.11
CA VAL A 79 -5.33 5.53 8.33
C VAL A 79 -5.60 4.10 8.76
N LYS A 80 -6.37 3.92 9.83
CA LYS A 80 -6.72 2.60 10.36
C LYS A 80 -7.85 1.99 9.56
N MET A 81 -7.84 0.67 9.47
CA MET A 81 -8.88 -0.13 8.85
C MET A 81 -9.75 -0.80 9.93
N ASN A 82 -11.01 -1.04 9.59
CA ASN A 82 -11.91 -1.84 10.42
C ASN A 82 -11.41 -3.30 10.46
N ARG A 83 -10.86 -3.68 11.62
CA ARG A 83 -10.21 -4.96 11.84
C ARG A 83 -11.06 -6.18 11.48
N ASP A 84 -12.33 -6.18 11.87
CA ASP A 84 -13.21 -7.33 11.61
C ASP A 84 -13.60 -7.43 10.14
N ASN A 85 -13.62 -6.32 9.39
CA ASN A 85 -13.78 -6.35 7.94
C ASN A 85 -12.57 -7.05 7.29
N VAL A 86 -11.35 -6.70 7.72
CA VAL A 86 -10.11 -7.32 7.23
C VAL A 86 -10.01 -8.79 7.63
N ARG A 87 -10.52 -9.16 8.82
CA ARG A 87 -10.55 -10.56 9.31
C ARG A 87 -11.58 -11.44 8.63
N SER A 88 -12.56 -10.85 7.96
CA SER A 88 -13.63 -11.59 7.31
C SER A 88 -13.09 -12.56 6.27
N SER A 89 -13.59 -13.80 6.27
CA SER A 89 -13.35 -14.76 5.20
C SER A 89 -14.10 -14.40 3.91
N THR A 90 -15.10 -13.52 4.02
CA THR A 90 -15.88 -12.97 2.92
C THR A 90 -15.09 -11.86 2.22
N ARG A 91 -14.62 -12.16 1.00
CA ARG A 91 -13.71 -11.29 0.23
C ARG A 91 -14.27 -9.89 -0.03
N SER A 92 -15.57 -9.76 -0.28
CA SER A 92 -16.19 -8.46 -0.56
C SER A 92 -16.09 -7.52 0.63
N VAL A 93 -16.21 -8.02 1.86
CA VAL A 93 -16.11 -7.21 3.09
C VAL A 93 -14.70 -6.65 3.25
N ALA A 94 -13.68 -7.51 3.10
CA ALA A 94 -12.28 -7.08 3.19
C ALA A 94 -11.89 -6.12 2.06
N ASN A 95 -12.30 -6.40 0.81
CA ASN A 95 -11.99 -5.52 -0.33
C ASN A 95 -12.65 -4.15 -0.21
N GLN A 96 -13.92 -4.08 0.23
CA GLN A 96 -14.59 -2.81 0.49
C GLN A 96 -13.83 -1.97 1.53
N GLU A 97 -13.31 -2.61 2.58
CA GLU A 97 -12.49 -1.94 3.59
C GLU A 97 -11.18 -1.39 3.00
N PHE A 98 -10.45 -2.19 2.22
CA PHE A 98 -9.22 -1.72 1.57
C PHE A 98 -9.49 -0.54 0.63
N HIS A 99 -10.56 -0.61 -0.17
CA HIS A 99 -10.92 0.45 -1.11
C HIS A 99 -11.36 1.72 -0.41
N ARG A 100 -12.19 1.60 0.63
CA ARG A 100 -12.70 2.75 1.36
C ARG A 100 -11.60 3.45 2.15
N SER A 101 -10.75 2.70 2.84
CA SER A 101 -9.62 3.27 3.57
C SER A 101 -8.59 3.88 2.62
N GLY A 102 -8.43 3.32 1.42
CA GLY A 102 -7.65 3.93 0.33
C GLY A 102 -8.22 5.27 -0.15
N GLU A 103 -9.54 5.42 -0.24
CA GLU A 103 -10.16 6.72 -0.54
C GLU A 103 -9.93 7.73 0.58
N ILE A 104 -10.12 7.31 1.83
CA ILE A 104 -9.96 8.18 3.00
C ILE A 104 -8.53 8.74 3.06
N ILE A 105 -7.52 7.90 2.90
CA ILE A 105 -6.13 8.37 3.00
C ILE A 105 -5.71 9.25 1.82
N ASN A 106 -6.21 8.99 0.61
CA ASN A 106 -5.96 9.86 -0.54
C ASN A 106 -6.69 11.21 -0.41
N GLU A 107 -7.90 11.22 0.15
CA GLU A 107 -8.64 12.46 0.46
C GLU A 107 -7.93 13.28 1.54
N ALA A 108 -7.45 12.64 2.61
CA ALA A 108 -6.63 13.30 3.63
C ALA A 108 -5.36 13.90 3.01
N ALA A 109 -4.64 13.12 2.19
CA ALA A 109 -3.44 13.59 1.51
C ALA A 109 -3.74 14.79 0.58
N HIS A 110 -4.86 14.76 -0.15
CA HIS A 110 -5.30 15.88 -0.99
C HIS A 110 -5.52 17.17 -0.18
N ARG A 111 -6.24 17.08 0.96
CA ARG A 111 -6.51 18.23 1.84
C ARG A 111 -5.23 18.80 2.44
N ILE A 112 -4.31 17.94 2.88
CA ILE A 112 -3.02 18.35 3.46
C ILE A 112 -2.17 19.06 2.41
N THR A 113 -2.07 18.50 1.19
CA THR A 113 -1.33 19.15 0.09
C THR A 113 -1.88 20.53 -0.21
N ARG A 114 -3.21 20.71 -0.27
CA ARG A 114 -3.82 22.04 -0.46
C ARG A 114 -3.52 23.00 0.68
N ALA A 115 -3.60 22.54 1.93
CA ALA A 115 -3.27 23.36 3.08
C ALA A 115 -1.80 23.82 3.09
N LEU A 116 -0.89 22.95 2.65
CA LEU A 116 0.53 23.30 2.46
C LEU A 116 0.73 24.34 1.36
N GLU A 117 0.07 24.16 0.21
CA GLU A 117 0.12 25.12 -0.90
C GLU A 117 -0.43 26.49 -0.50
N ASP A 118 -1.57 26.53 0.20
CA ASP A 118 -2.18 27.77 0.72
C ASP A 118 -1.27 28.47 1.75
N ALA A 119 -0.47 27.69 2.49
CA ALA A 119 0.57 28.19 3.40
C ALA A 119 1.89 28.57 2.69
N GLY A 120 1.97 28.43 1.37
CA GLY A 120 3.14 28.82 0.56
C GLY A 120 4.21 27.74 0.42
N HIS A 121 3.94 26.50 0.82
CA HIS A 121 4.85 25.37 0.69
C HIS A 121 4.59 24.58 -0.59
N ARG A 122 5.66 24.18 -1.28
CA ARG A 122 5.55 23.24 -2.40
C ARG A 122 5.35 21.84 -1.86
N ALA A 123 4.29 21.17 -2.30
CA ALA A 123 4.01 19.78 -1.93
C ALA A 123 3.48 18.99 -3.13
N VAL A 124 3.71 17.68 -3.13
CA VAL A 124 3.12 16.74 -4.09
C VAL A 124 2.55 15.56 -3.32
N ASN A 125 1.36 15.13 -3.73
CA ASN A 125 0.67 13.93 -3.26
C ASN A 125 0.83 12.81 -4.30
N PRO A 126 1.79 11.90 -4.12
CA PRO A 126 1.77 10.60 -4.77
C PRO A 126 0.56 9.75 -4.36
N SER A 127 0.00 9.04 -5.34
CA SER A 127 -1.08 8.07 -5.12
C SER A 127 -0.70 7.02 -4.05
N ALA A 128 -1.49 6.95 -2.97
CA ALA A 128 -1.29 5.97 -1.89
C ALA A 128 -1.68 4.55 -2.32
N THR A 129 -2.59 4.44 -3.28
CA THR A 129 -3.17 3.20 -3.79
C THR A 129 -3.42 3.34 -5.28
N PHE A 130 -3.13 2.33 -6.09
CA PHE A 130 -3.20 2.42 -7.57
C PHE A 130 -2.17 3.42 -8.13
N PRO A 131 -0.88 3.04 -8.13
CA PRO A 131 0.13 3.79 -8.89
C PRO A 131 -0.26 3.88 -10.37
N MET A 132 0.22 4.90 -11.08
CA MET A 132 -0.17 5.17 -12.48
C MET A 132 0.99 5.18 -13.48
N GLU A 133 2.25 4.99 -13.05
CA GLU A 133 3.41 4.97 -13.95
C GLU A 133 3.54 3.61 -14.67
N MET A 134 2.50 3.28 -15.44
CA MET A 134 2.33 1.97 -16.07
C MET A 134 3.29 1.73 -17.24
N ASP A 135 3.86 2.80 -17.82
CA ASP A 135 4.96 2.73 -18.78
C ASP A 135 6.20 2.02 -18.21
N ARG A 136 6.33 1.97 -16.87
CA ARG A 136 7.44 1.33 -16.17
C ARG A 136 7.15 -0.11 -15.75
N TYR A 137 5.94 -0.64 -15.99
CA TYR A 137 5.58 -2.00 -15.62
C TYR A 137 6.41 -3.02 -16.43
N PRO A 138 6.98 -4.09 -15.82
CA PRO A 138 6.76 -4.60 -14.46
C PRO A 138 7.75 -4.09 -13.39
N GLY A 139 8.49 -3.02 -13.68
CA GLY A 139 9.41 -2.36 -12.76
C GLY A 139 8.71 -1.47 -11.74
N ARG A 140 9.34 -0.34 -11.41
CA ARG A 140 8.88 0.60 -10.38
C ARG A 140 7.80 1.52 -10.93
N ILE A 141 6.54 1.13 -10.76
CA ILE A 141 5.36 1.89 -11.21
C ILE A 141 4.89 2.94 -10.19
N TRP A 142 5.47 2.97 -8.98
CA TRP A 142 5.12 3.92 -7.92
C TRP A 142 6.19 5.01 -7.76
N VAL A 143 5.75 6.18 -7.29
CA VAL A 143 6.64 7.33 -7.04
C VAL A 143 7.50 7.09 -5.81
N VAL A 144 6.88 6.76 -4.68
CA VAL A 144 7.55 6.61 -3.38
C VAL A 144 7.10 5.34 -2.67
N ALA A 145 8.01 4.65 -2.01
CA ALA A 145 7.72 3.46 -1.23
C ALA A 145 7.26 3.88 0.17
N HIS A 146 5.94 3.80 0.42
CA HIS A 146 5.34 4.25 1.69
C HIS A 146 5.84 3.50 2.93
N LYS A 147 6.17 2.20 2.79
CA LYS A 147 6.59 1.37 3.94
C LYS A 147 7.96 1.80 4.50
N PRO A 148 9.04 1.94 3.70
CA PRO A 148 10.30 2.50 4.19
C PRO A 148 10.14 3.87 4.85
N VAL A 149 9.35 4.77 4.25
CA VAL A 149 9.12 6.12 4.79
C VAL A 149 8.43 6.04 6.16
N ALA A 150 7.40 5.20 6.30
CA ALA A 150 6.71 5.02 7.58
C ALA A 150 7.61 4.44 8.68
N VAL A 151 8.53 3.53 8.32
CA VAL A 151 9.51 2.97 9.26
C VAL A 151 10.52 4.02 9.68
N ALA A 152 11.11 4.74 8.73
CA ALA A 152 12.07 5.81 8.99
C ALA A 152 11.47 6.93 9.85
N ALA A 153 10.21 7.29 9.59
CA ALA A 153 9.48 8.29 10.36
C ALA A 153 9.00 7.81 11.75
N GLY A 154 9.21 6.53 12.10
CA GLY A 154 8.84 6.02 13.43
C GLY A 154 7.41 5.52 13.60
N LEU A 155 6.64 5.33 12.53
CA LEU A 155 5.24 4.88 12.61
C LEU A 155 5.08 3.36 12.76
N GLY A 156 6.17 2.59 12.69
CA GLY A 156 6.12 1.15 12.87
C GLY A 156 7.34 0.42 12.33
N VAL A 157 7.30 -0.91 12.42
CA VAL A 157 8.36 -1.79 11.88
C VAL A 157 7.73 -2.80 10.93
N MET A 158 8.43 -3.16 9.86
CA MET A 158 7.98 -4.24 8.98
C MET A 158 8.07 -5.60 9.68
N GLY A 159 6.92 -6.25 9.88
CA GLY A 159 6.89 -7.61 10.42
C GLY A 159 7.30 -8.68 9.40
N ILE A 160 7.29 -9.95 9.84
CA ILE A 160 7.61 -11.13 8.99
C ILE A 160 6.77 -11.17 7.70
N HIS A 161 5.53 -10.72 7.77
CA HIS A 161 4.62 -10.64 6.61
C HIS A 161 4.86 -9.43 5.69
N ARG A 162 5.97 -8.68 5.87
CA ARG A 162 6.36 -7.51 5.06
C ARG A 162 5.39 -6.33 5.08
N ASN A 163 4.46 -6.24 6.03
CA ASN A 163 3.66 -5.03 6.26
C ASN A 163 4.19 -4.31 7.50
N VAL A 164 4.09 -2.99 7.49
CA VAL A 164 4.38 -2.17 8.66
C VAL A 164 3.36 -2.49 9.73
N ILE A 165 3.85 -2.73 10.95
CA ILE A 165 3.04 -2.92 12.14
C ILE A 165 3.20 -1.65 12.98
N HIS A 166 2.12 -0.90 13.09
CA HIS A 166 2.03 0.24 13.98
C HIS A 166 1.93 -0.24 15.44
N PRO A 167 2.61 0.41 16.40
CA PRO A 167 2.62 -0.03 17.80
C PRO A 167 1.22 -0.06 18.41
N LYS A 168 0.38 0.93 18.09
CA LYS A 168 -1.03 0.99 18.50
C LYS A 168 -2.00 0.19 17.61
N PHE A 169 -2.10 0.53 16.33
CA PHE A 169 -3.12 -0.02 15.42
C PHE A 169 -2.77 -1.38 14.80
N GLY A 170 -1.57 -1.91 15.05
CA GLY A 170 -1.09 -3.13 14.40
C GLY A 170 -0.84 -2.92 12.91
N ASN A 171 -1.05 -3.97 12.11
CA ASN A 171 -0.94 -3.86 10.65
C ASN A 171 -2.28 -3.54 9.96
N PHE A 172 -3.33 -3.20 10.72
CA PHE A 172 -4.63 -2.79 10.20
C PHE A 172 -4.60 -1.31 9.80
N ILE A 173 -3.61 -0.95 8.97
CA ILE A 173 -3.35 0.42 8.54
C ILE A 173 -3.13 0.46 7.02
N LEU A 174 -3.46 1.59 6.41
CA LEU A 174 -2.92 2.00 5.12
C LEU A 174 -1.97 3.17 5.30
N LEU A 175 -1.05 3.30 4.36
CA LEU A 175 0.01 4.30 4.37
C LEU A 175 -0.07 5.18 3.13
N ALA A 176 0.25 6.45 3.30
CA ALA A 176 0.47 7.40 2.22
C ALA A 176 1.68 8.27 2.55
N THR A 177 2.27 8.89 1.53
CA THR A 177 3.41 9.79 1.71
C THR A 177 3.21 11.03 0.87
N ILE A 178 3.27 12.20 1.49
CA ILE A 178 3.32 13.50 0.79
C ILE A 178 4.79 13.96 0.74
N LEU A 179 5.21 14.47 -0.41
CA LEU A 179 6.53 15.06 -0.62
C LEU A 179 6.45 16.56 -0.40
N VAL A 180 7.39 17.15 0.34
CA VAL A 180 7.38 18.59 0.64
C VAL A 180 8.74 19.21 0.38
N GLY A 181 8.74 20.37 -0.28
CA GLY A 181 9.96 21.12 -0.64
C GLY A 181 10.56 21.96 0.48
N THR A 182 9.99 21.88 1.69
CA THR A 182 10.39 22.66 2.86
C THR A 182 10.76 21.70 4.01
N PRO A 183 11.85 21.97 4.77
CA PRO A 183 12.14 21.20 5.98
C PRO A 183 11.04 21.37 7.03
N ILE A 184 10.89 20.37 7.89
CA ILE A 184 9.98 20.40 9.05
C ILE A 184 10.80 20.57 10.32
N SER A 185 10.29 21.31 11.31
CA SER A 185 11.03 21.65 12.54
C SER A 185 11.41 20.45 13.41
N SER A 186 10.77 19.29 13.22
CA SER A 186 11.05 18.03 13.90
C SER A 186 10.68 16.85 13.01
N TYR A 187 11.50 15.80 13.04
CA TYR A 187 11.26 14.52 12.38
C TYR A 187 11.04 13.41 13.42
N GLY A 188 10.38 12.33 13.00
CA GLY A 188 10.28 11.12 13.81
C GLY A 188 11.56 10.30 13.74
N GLU A 189 11.67 9.32 14.65
CA GLU A 189 12.80 8.40 14.74
C GLU A 189 12.27 6.96 14.66
N PRO A 190 13.00 6.02 14.04
CA PRO A 190 12.62 4.62 14.02
C PRO A 190 12.36 4.07 15.44
N LEU A 191 11.37 3.18 15.56
CA LEU A 191 11.10 2.51 16.83
C LEU A 191 12.33 1.70 17.28
N ASP A 192 12.61 1.74 18.58
CA ASP A 192 13.67 0.99 19.23
C ASP A 192 13.30 -0.49 19.50
N TYR A 193 12.09 -0.89 19.14
CA TYR A 193 11.60 -2.26 19.23
C TYR A 193 10.76 -2.65 18.01
N SER A 194 10.58 -3.96 17.81
CA SER A 194 9.67 -4.49 16.80
C SER A 194 8.30 -4.81 17.42
N PRO A 195 7.19 -4.23 16.92
CA PRO A 195 5.85 -4.64 17.34
C PRO A 195 5.47 -6.07 16.88
N CYS A 196 6.30 -6.72 16.05
CA CYS A 196 6.05 -8.09 15.63
C CYS A 196 6.25 -9.07 16.79
N LEU A 197 5.21 -9.83 17.15
CA LEU A 197 5.28 -10.83 18.22
C LEU A 197 5.98 -12.15 17.83
N GLU A 198 6.50 -12.24 16.61
CA GLU A 198 7.10 -13.46 16.05
C GLU A 198 6.23 -14.74 16.12
N CYS A 199 4.92 -14.60 16.32
CA CYS A 199 3.96 -15.69 16.52
C CYS A 199 3.80 -16.66 15.33
N LYS A 200 4.33 -16.29 14.15
CA LYS A 200 4.23 -17.01 12.87
C LYS A 200 2.80 -17.31 12.39
N LEU A 201 1.77 -16.62 12.92
CA LEU A 201 0.39 -16.77 12.43
C LEU A 201 0.24 -16.38 10.96
N CYS A 202 0.95 -15.34 10.50
CA CYS A 202 0.97 -14.94 9.10
C CYS A 202 1.55 -16.03 8.17
N VAL A 203 2.58 -16.74 8.62
CA VAL A 203 3.17 -17.91 7.93
C VAL A 203 2.15 -19.03 7.88
N ALA A 204 1.52 -19.34 9.01
CA ALA A 204 0.52 -20.39 9.10
C ALA A 204 -0.73 -20.09 8.26
N ALA A 205 -1.11 -18.82 8.10
CA ALA A 205 -2.29 -18.41 7.33
C ALA A 205 -2.05 -18.31 5.82
N CYS A 206 -0.79 -18.19 5.38
CA CYS A 206 -0.50 -17.99 3.95
C CYS A 206 -0.90 -19.24 3.14
N PRO A 207 -1.84 -19.12 2.18
CA PRO A 207 -2.36 -20.28 1.46
C PRO A 207 -1.37 -20.84 0.44
N VAL A 208 -0.46 -20.01 -0.04
CA VAL A 208 0.54 -20.34 -1.08
C VAL A 208 1.98 -20.37 -0.55
N GLY A 209 2.17 -20.28 0.77
CA GLY A 209 3.49 -20.42 1.39
C GLY A 209 4.48 -19.29 1.08
N ALA A 210 3.99 -18.12 0.66
CA ALA A 210 4.83 -16.99 0.25
C ALA A 210 5.60 -16.32 1.40
N ILE A 211 5.29 -16.63 2.66
CA ILE A 211 5.92 -16.02 3.84
C ILE A 211 6.70 -17.11 4.58
N GLY A 212 8.01 -16.97 4.63
CA GLY A 212 8.91 -17.83 5.39
C GLY A 212 8.91 -17.52 6.88
N LYS A 213 9.37 -18.47 7.70
CA LYS A 213 9.44 -18.30 9.16
C LYS A 213 10.42 -17.21 9.57
N ASP A 214 11.46 -16.97 8.77
CA ASP A 214 12.58 -16.10 9.10
C ASP A 214 12.54 -14.75 8.33
N GLY A 215 11.37 -14.37 7.80
CA GLY A 215 11.19 -13.09 7.08
C GLY A 215 11.41 -13.16 5.56
N GLU A 216 11.80 -14.33 5.04
CA GLU A 216 11.82 -14.63 3.62
C GLU A 216 10.42 -14.41 3.01
N PHE A 217 10.39 -13.81 1.82
CA PHE A 217 9.13 -13.48 1.16
C PHE A 217 9.21 -13.74 -0.35
N ASP A 218 8.43 -14.70 -0.81
CA ASP A 218 8.24 -14.97 -2.23
C ASP A 218 7.16 -14.03 -2.78
N PHE A 219 7.61 -12.89 -3.29
CA PHE A 219 6.72 -11.89 -3.89
C PHE A 219 5.94 -12.47 -5.07
N VAL A 220 6.53 -13.35 -5.88
CA VAL A 220 5.89 -13.88 -7.09
C VAL A 220 4.78 -14.86 -6.70
N ALA A 221 5.01 -15.76 -5.75
CA ALA A 221 3.96 -16.62 -5.22
C ALA A 221 2.81 -15.81 -4.61
N CYS A 222 3.13 -14.74 -3.85
CA CYS A 222 2.12 -13.87 -3.29
C CYS A 222 1.33 -13.13 -4.38
N SER A 223 2.00 -12.55 -5.37
CA SER A 223 1.35 -11.73 -6.41
C SER A 223 0.46 -12.57 -7.34
N VAL A 224 0.92 -13.74 -7.76
CA VAL A 224 0.15 -14.68 -8.61
C VAL A 224 -1.19 -15.05 -7.97
N HIS A 225 -1.22 -15.20 -6.64
CA HIS A 225 -2.43 -15.53 -5.93
C HIS A 225 -3.22 -14.31 -5.46
N ASN A 226 -2.63 -13.47 -4.60
CA ASN A 226 -3.31 -12.35 -3.95
C ASN A 226 -3.71 -11.26 -4.94
N TYR A 227 -2.90 -11.03 -5.97
CA TYR A 227 -3.12 -10.03 -7.00
C TYR A 227 -3.56 -10.68 -8.33
N ARG A 228 -4.30 -11.80 -8.28
CA ARG A 228 -4.72 -12.53 -9.49
C ARG A 228 -5.54 -11.66 -10.44
N GLU A 229 -6.29 -10.67 -9.96
CA GLU A 229 -7.05 -9.77 -10.82
C GLU A 229 -6.41 -8.38 -11.01
N PHE A 230 -5.09 -8.32 -10.87
CA PHE A 230 -4.28 -7.13 -11.13
C PHE A 230 -3.52 -7.30 -12.46
N MET A 231 -2.58 -6.39 -12.76
CA MET A 231 -1.83 -6.32 -14.03
C MET A 231 -1.28 -7.66 -14.54
N GLY A 232 -0.63 -8.45 -13.67
CA GLY A 232 -0.05 -9.74 -14.06
C GLY A 232 -1.13 -10.76 -14.44
N GLY A 233 -2.12 -10.96 -13.57
CA GLY A 233 -3.19 -11.91 -13.86
C GLY A 233 -4.16 -11.46 -14.96
N PHE A 234 -4.30 -10.15 -15.23
CA PHE A 234 -4.95 -9.65 -16.44
C PHE A 234 -4.18 -10.03 -17.70
N THR A 235 -2.85 -9.91 -17.67
CA THR A 235 -1.99 -10.31 -18.79
C THR A 235 -2.08 -11.81 -19.05
N ASP A 236 -2.00 -12.64 -18.01
CA ASP A 236 -2.23 -14.11 -18.07
C ASP A 236 -3.62 -14.45 -18.66
N TRP A 237 -4.67 -13.75 -18.21
CA TRP A 237 -6.02 -13.94 -18.73
C TRP A 237 -6.14 -13.56 -20.21
N ALA A 238 -5.57 -12.42 -20.62
CA ALA A 238 -5.59 -11.96 -22.01
C ALA A 238 -4.77 -12.86 -22.94
N GLN A 239 -3.62 -13.38 -22.47
CA GLN A 239 -2.84 -14.38 -23.19
C GLN A 239 -3.63 -15.68 -23.33
N THR A 240 -4.31 -16.13 -22.27
CA THR A 240 -5.16 -17.33 -22.33
C THR A 240 -6.25 -17.18 -23.39
N ILE A 241 -6.85 -16.00 -23.55
CA ILE A 241 -7.79 -15.72 -24.66
C ILE A 241 -7.09 -15.87 -26.01
N ALA A 242 -5.94 -15.23 -26.19
CA ALA A 242 -5.20 -15.23 -27.46
C ALA A 242 -4.69 -16.63 -27.85
N ASP A 243 -4.34 -17.45 -26.86
CA ASP A 243 -3.81 -18.81 -27.04
C ASP A 243 -4.90 -19.89 -27.14
N SER A 244 -6.17 -19.53 -26.94
CA SER A 244 -7.30 -20.45 -27.06
C SER A 244 -7.74 -20.61 -28.52
N ALA A 245 -8.04 -21.83 -28.94
CA ALA A 245 -8.46 -22.12 -30.31
C ALA A 245 -9.85 -21.54 -30.65
N ASP A 246 -10.76 -21.58 -29.68
CA ASP A 246 -12.13 -21.08 -29.77
C ASP A 246 -12.72 -20.79 -28.37
N ALA A 247 -14.01 -20.45 -28.32
CA ALA A 247 -14.69 -20.09 -27.07
C ALA A 247 -14.83 -21.27 -26.09
N ASP A 248 -14.90 -22.51 -26.58
CA ASP A 248 -15.05 -23.69 -25.73
C ASP A 248 -13.71 -24.08 -25.11
N ASP A 249 -12.62 -24.01 -25.88
CA ASP A 249 -11.25 -24.15 -25.36
C ASP A 249 -10.97 -23.09 -24.28
N PHE A 250 -11.30 -21.82 -24.53
CA PHE A 250 -11.15 -20.76 -23.54
C PHE A 250 -11.93 -21.04 -22.25
N ARG A 251 -13.21 -21.42 -22.36
CA ARG A 251 -14.04 -21.73 -21.19
C ARG A 251 -13.60 -22.98 -20.43
N SER A 252 -12.90 -23.91 -21.09
CA SER A 252 -12.26 -25.04 -20.42
C SER A 252 -11.05 -24.60 -19.56
N ARG A 253 -10.38 -23.51 -19.96
CA ARG A 253 -9.18 -22.97 -19.29
C ARG A 253 -9.51 -21.89 -18.27
N VAL A 254 -10.57 -21.11 -18.46
CA VAL A 254 -11.01 -20.02 -17.58
C VAL A 254 -12.49 -20.20 -17.27
N SER A 255 -12.81 -20.45 -16.00
CA SER A 255 -14.20 -20.66 -15.57
C SER A 255 -15.03 -19.39 -15.65
N ASP A 256 -16.36 -19.52 -15.72
CA ASP A 256 -17.29 -18.39 -15.65
C ASP A 256 -17.06 -17.52 -14.41
N SER A 257 -16.73 -18.15 -13.27
CA SER A 257 -16.44 -17.44 -12.03
C SER A 257 -15.18 -16.58 -12.12
N GLU A 258 -14.15 -17.03 -12.85
CA GLU A 258 -12.92 -16.28 -13.07
C GLU A 258 -13.16 -15.12 -14.03
N ASN A 259 -13.92 -15.36 -15.10
CA ASN A 259 -14.33 -14.30 -16.02
C ASN A 259 -15.13 -13.21 -15.31
N ALA A 260 -16.12 -13.57 -14.50
CA ALA A 260 -16.89 -12.61 -13.71
C ALA A 260 -16.02 -11.86 -12.68
N SER A 261 -15.07 -12.55 -12.04
CA SER A 261 -14.13 -11.95 -11.08
C SER A 261 -13.20 -10.94 -11.75
N MET A 262 -12.66 -11.27 -12.92
CA MET A 262 -11.82 -10.38 -13.71
C MET A 262 -12.62 -9.17 -14.21
N TRP A 263 -13.82 -9.39 -14.78
CA TRP A 263 -14.73 -8.32 -15.19
C TRP A 263 -15.03 -7.36 -14.05
N GLN A 264 -15.30 -7.87 -12.84
CA GLN A 264 -15.58 -7.04 -11.67
C GLN A 264 -14.34 -6.21 -11.27
N SER A 265 -13.15 -6.81 -11.29
CA SER A 265 -11.89 -6.11 -11.00
C SER A 265 -11.56 -5.01 -12.00
N LEU A 266 -11.96 -5.17 -13.26
CA LEU A 266 -11.78 -4.18 -14.33
C LEU A 266 -12.87 -3.08 -14.31
N SER A 267 -14.10 -3.44 -13.95
CA SER A 267 -15.24 -2.52 -13.91
C SER A 267 -15.28 -1.70 -12.62
N PHE A 268 -14.62 -2.18 -11.58
CA PHE A 268 -14.44 -1.51 -10.30
C PHE A 268 -12.95 -1.46 -9.93
N LYS A 269 -12.62 -1.29 -8.66
CA LYS A 269 -11.25 -1.33 -8.16
C LYS A 269 -10.72 -2.76 -8.12
N ALA A 270 -9.40 -2.91 -8.19
CA ALA A 270 -8.75 -4.21 -8.24
C ALA A 270 -8.97 -5.05 -6.97
N ASN A 271 -9.41 -6.29 -7.14
CA ASN A 271 -9.80 -7.15 -6.03
C ASN A 271 -8.64 -8.02 -5.52
N TYR A 272 -8.35 -7.94 -4.22
CA TYR A 272 -7.41 -8.83 -3.54
C TYR A 272 -8.07 -10.19 -3.25
N LYS A 273 -7.37 -11.30 -3.56
CA LYS A 273 -7.85 -12.65 -3.27
C LYS A 273 -7.61 -13.11 -1.83
N ALA A 274 -6.56 -12.59 -1.20
CA ALA A 274 -6.09 -12.97 0.14
C ALA A 274 -6.03 -11.76 1.08
N ALA A 275 -4.85 -11.45 1.65
CA ALA A 275 -4.62 -10.61 2.85
C ALA A 275 -4.73 -11.36 4.20
N TYR A 276 -4.65 -12.69 4.20
CA TYR A 276 -4.74 -13.50 5.42
C TYR A 276 -3.65 -13.20 6.44
N CYS A 277 -2.45 -12.83 5.98
CA CYS A 277 -1.37 -12.41 6.87
C CYS A 277 -1.66 -11.11 7.62
N LEU A 278 -2.48 -10.21 7.05
CA LEU A 278 -2.98 -9.04 7.76
C LEU A 278 -4.05 -9.46 8.79
N ALA A 279 -5.07 -10.17 8.32
CA ALA A 279 -6.21 -10.62 9.13
C ALA A 279 -5.81 -11.29 10.45
N VAL A 280 -4.84 -12.22 10.40
CA VAL A 280 -4.45 -13.03 11.57
C VAL A 280 -3.45 -12.34 12.50
N CYS A 281 -2.95 -11.16 12.15
CA CYS A 281 -1.95 -10.49 12.96
C CYS A 281 -2.59 -10.02 14.28
N PRO A 282 -2.04 -10.44 15.44
CA PRO A 282 -2.51 -9.97 16.73
C PRO A 282 -1.72 -8.75 17.24
N ALA A 283 -0.66 -8.32 16.54
CA ALA A 283 0.17 -7.23 17.02
C ALA A 283 -0.56 -5.88 17.01
N GLY A 284 -0.24 -5.03 17.98
CA GLY A 284 -0.85 -3.70 18.19
C GLY A 284 -1.53 -3.61 19.56
N GLU A 285 -1.32 -2.51 20.30
CA GLU A 285 -1.97 -2.26 21.59
C GLU A 285 -3.51 -2.38 21.50
N ASP A 286 -4.11 -1.83 20.44
CA ASP A 286 -5.57 -1.88 20.20
C ASP A 286 -6.02 -3.26 19.63
N VAL A 287 -5.09 -4.21 19.44
CA VAL A 287 -5.30 -5.44 18.67
C VAL A 287 -5.06 -6.71 19.48
N ILE A 288 -4.10 -6.69 20.39
CA ILE A 288 -3.48 -7.89 20.97
C ILE A 288 -4.32 -8.58 22.03
N GLU A 289 -5.20 -7.86 22.71
CA GLU A 289 -5.95 -8.33 23.87
C GLU A 289 -6.63 -9.71 23.65
N PRO A 290 -7.43 -9.94 22.59
CA PRO A 290 -8.07 -11.25 22.39
C PRO A 290 -7.10 -12.42 22.17
N TYR A 291 -5.88 -12.14 21.71
CA TYR A 291 -4.83 -13.16 21.55
C TYR A 291 -4.16 -13.48 22.88
N LEU A 292 -4.03 -12.51 23.79
CA LEU A 292 -3.49 -12.73 25.14
C LEU A 292 -4.47 -13.48 26.03
N ASP A 293 -5.77 -13.13 25.94
CA ASP A 293 -6.82 -13.71 26.77
C ASP A 293 -6.97 -15.22 26.52
N ASP A 294 -7.11 -15.61 25.26
CA ASP A 294 -7.21 -17.02 24.87
C ASP A 294 -6.67 -17.24 23.44
N ARG A 295 -5.40 -17.65 23.37
CA ARG A 295 -4.73 -17.97 22.11
C ARG A 295 -5.46 -19.03 21.30
N LYS A 296 -6.07 -20.03 21.95
CA LYS A 296 -6.77 -21.11 21.27
C LYS A 296 -8.06 -20.59 20.65
N ALA A 297 -8.87 -19.85 21.42
CA ALA A 297 -10.08 -19.22 20.91
C ALA A 297 -9.76 -18.22 19.80
N PHE A 298 -8.66 -17.46 19.89
CA PHE A 298 -8.21 -16.58 18.82
C PHE A 298 -7.90 -17.36 17.53
N MET A 299 -7.14 -18.46 17.62
CA MET A 299 -6.85 -19.30 16.46
C MET A 299 -8.12 -19.91 15.86
N ASP A 300 -9.04 -20.37 16.69
CA ASP A 300 -10.31 -20.96 16.27
C ASP A 300 -11.22 -19.92 15.58
N ARG A 301 -11.20 -18.67 16.03
CA ARG A 301 -12.05 -17.59 15.52
C ARG A 301 -11.47 -16.85 14.32
N VAL A 302 -10.15 -16.68 14.25
CA VAL A 302 -9.49 -15.80 13.27
C VAL A 302 -8.68 -16.60 12.24
N LEU A 303 -7.85 -17.56 12.69
CA LEU A 303 -6.95 -18.29 11.79
C LEU A 303 -7.66 -19.42 11.05
N LYS A 304 -8.35 -20.31 11.77
CA LYS A 304 -8.97 -21.52 11.20
C LYS A 304 -9.98 -21.20 10.09
N PRO A 305 -10.87 -20.20 10.21
CA PRO A 305 -11.82 -19.89 9.13
C PRO A 305 -11.15 -19.56 7.80
N LEU A 306 -9.95 -18.95 7.81
CA LEU A 306 -9.18 -18.64 6.61
C LEU A 306 -8.49 -19.88 6.04
N GLN A 307 -7.97 -20.75 6.91
CA GLN A 307 -7.36 -22.03 6.52
C GLN A 307 -8.41 -23.01 5.94
N ASP A 308 -9.59 -23.07 6.53
CA ASP A 308 -10.63 -24.05 6.21
C ASP A 308 -11.51 -23.60 5.03
N LYS A 309 -11.46 -22.32 4.66
CA LYS A 309 -12.18 -21.77 3.50
C LYS A 309 -11.91 -22.59 2.24
N ARG A 310 -12.97 -22.99 1.54
CA ARG A 310 -12.88 -23.61 0.21
C ARG A 310 -12.77 -22.53 -0.85
N GLU A 311 -11.67 -22.52 -1.58
CA GLU A 311 -11.37 -21.54 -2.62
C GLU A 311 -10.35 -22.07 -3.62
N THR A 312 -10.24 -21.40 -4.77
CA THR A 312 -9.17 -21.64 -5.74
C THR A 312 -7.90 -20.92 -5.31
N LEU A 313 -6.79 -21.67 -5.27
CA LEU A 313 -5.43 -21.14 -5.10
C LEU A 313 -4.72 -21.14 -6.45
N TYR A 314 -4.18 -19.98 -6.83
CA TYR A 314 -3.48 -19.79 -8.10
C TYR A 314 -1.99 -19.88 -7.83
N VAL A 315 -1.30 -20.73 -8.58
CA VAL A 315 0.12 -21.02 -8.39
C VAL A 315 0.83 -21.17 -9.74
N LEU A 316 2.14 -20.95 -9.76
CA LEU A 316 2.96 -21.24 -10.92
C LEU A 316 3.19 -22.75 -11.09
N PRO A 317 3.42 -23.24 -12.32
CA PRO A 317 3.77 -24.64 -12.56
C PRO A 317 5.07 -25.02 -11.81
N ASN A 318 5.12 -26.24 -11.28
CA ASN A 318 6.31 -26.81 -10.62
C ASN A 318 6.94 -25.94 -9.51
N SER A 319 6.13 -25.14 -8.82
CA SER A 319 6.60 -24.17 -7.82
C SER A 319 6.52 -24.69 -6.38
N PRO A 320 7.35 -24.17 -5.45
CA PRO A 320 7.19 -24.42 -4.01
C PRO A 320 5.80 -24.05 -3.49
N ALA A 321 5.20 -22.98 -4.05
CA ALA A 321 3.85 -22.55 -3.72
C ALA A 321 2.78 -23.61 -4.03
N ARG A 322 2.91 -24.29 -5.18
CA ARG A 322 2.05 -25.41 -5.56
C ARG A 322 2.18 -26.57 -4.57
N ALA A 323 3.42 -27.00 -4.30
CA ALA A 323 3.67 -28.10 -3.37
C ALA A 323 3.16 -27.79 -1.95
N HIS A 324 3.30 -26.55 -1.50
CA HIS A 324 2.76 -26.08 -0.23
C HIS A 324 1.23 -26.13 -0.22
N ALA A 325 0.57 -25.59 -1.25
CA ALA A 325 -0.88 -25.56 -1.34
C ALA A 325 -1.49 -26.97 -1.33
N GLU A 326 -0.99 -27.87 -2.18
CA GLU A 326 -1.47 -29.26 -2.29
C GLU A 326 -1.24 -30.05 -0.98
N LYS A 327 -0.08 -29.86 -0.33
CA LYS A 327 0.25 -30.55 0.92
C LYS A 327 -0.53 -30.01 2.13
N ARG A 328 -0.63 -28.69 2.26
CA ARG A 328 -1.13 -28.03 3.48
C ARG A 328 -2.63 -27.79 3.46
N TYR A 329 -3.21 -27.65 2.27
CA TYR A 329 -4.62 -27.31 2.05
C TYR A 329 -5.25 -28.19 0.96
N PRO A 330 -5.29 -29.53 1.13
CA PRO A 330 -5.79 -30.44 0.10
C PRO A 330 -7.27 -30.24 -0.26
N HIS A 331 -8.04 -29.54 0.59
CA HIS A 331 -9.43 -29.17 0.35
C HIS A 331 -9.62 -27.89 -0.48
N LYS A 332 -8.54 -27.15 -0.77
CA LYS A 332 -8.56 -25.97 -1.65
C LYS A 332 -8.16 -26.38 -3.06
N THR A 333 -8.91 -25.95 -4.06
CA THR A 333 -8.64 -26.29 -5.45
C THR A 333 -7.39 -25.55 -5.92
N VAL A 334 -6.38 -26.26 -6.40
CA VAL A 334 -5.17 -25.65 -6.96
C VAL A 334 -5.35 -25.48 -8.46
N LYS A 335 -5.08 -24.27 -8.97
CA LYS A 335 -5.06 -23.96 -10.40
C LYS A 335 -3.71 -23.39 -10.80
N VAL A 336 -3.13 -23.98 -11.83
CA VAL A 336 -1.86 -23.53 -12.42
C VAL A 336 -2.14 -22.41 -13.42
N VAL A 337 -1.39 -21.31 -13.32
CA VAL A 337 -1.51 -20.10 -14.16
C VAL A 337 -0.12 -19.56 -14.51
N ASP A 338 -0.04 -18.63 -15.46
CA ASP A 338 1.17 -17.83 -15.69
C ASP A 338 1.24 -16.63 -14.73
N SER A 339 2.42 -16.04 -14.58
CA SER A 339 2.59 -14.80 -13.81
C SER A 339 2.08 -13.56 -14.54
N GLY A 340 2.01 -13.62 -15.88
CA GLY A 340 1.77 -12.49 -16.77
C GLY A 340 2.91 -11.45 -16.78
N ILE A 341 4.04 -11.74 -16.13
CA ILE A 341 5.21 -10.87 -16.04
C ILE A 341 6.31 -11.45 -16.94
N ARG A 342 6.65 -10.76 -18.04
CA ARG A 342 7.76 -11.18 -18.92
C ARG A 342 9.13 -10.88 -18.29
N GLY A 343 10.09 -11.77 -18.53
CA GLY A 343 11.52 -11.51 -18.28
C GLY A 343 11.99 -11.77 -16.84
N ARG A 344 11.39 -12.74 -16.14
CA ARG A 344 11.91 -13.27 -14.88
C ARG A 344 12.13 -14.77 -14.95
#